data_AF-A0A969S361-F1
#
_entry.id   AF-A0A969S361-F1
#
_cell.length_a   1.000
_cell.length_b   1.000
_cell.length_c   1.000
_cell.angle_alpha   90.00
_cell.angle_beta   90.00
_cell.angle_gamma   90.00
#
_symmetry.space_group_name_H-M   'P 1'
#
loop_
_entity.id
_entity.type
_entity.pdbx_description
1 polymer ?
#
loop_
_entity_poly.entity_id
_entity_poly.type
_entity_poly.pdbx_seq_one_letter_code
_entity_poly.pdbx_strand_id
1 'polypeptide(L)'
;MGRSSDKIISGGENIFPAEVEAAIQATGLVTDVVVLGVPDADWGERVVAVYTVDGVDAVDGVDAVGAIHAVGSELEARLRQAIAQSLCPAKRPKSWVVVAHLPRNAQGKLNRQAVRDLLSRGQASTTALPLPQLQPPI
;
A
#
# COMPACT_ATOMS: atom_id res chain seq x y z
N MET A 1 13.16 23.00 2.32
CA MET A 1 11.70 22.88 2.01
C MET A 1 11.30 21.43 2.19
N GLY A 2 10.82 21.05 3.38
CA GLY A 2 10.51 19.64 3.67
C GLY A 2 10.02 19.47 5.10
N ARG A 3 9.03 20.25 5.50
CA ARG A 3 8.33 20.11 6.79
C ARG A 3 6.84 20.34 6.59
N SER A 4 6.26 19.57 5.68
CA SER A 4 4.87 19.18 5.84
C SER A 4 4.93 17.81 6.46
N SER A 5 4.57 17.72 7.73
CA SER A 5 4.31 16.45 8.39
C SER A 5 3.12 15.81 7.67
N ASP A 6 3.39 15.06 6.61
CA ASP A 6 2.42 14.25 5.85
C ASP A 6 1.91 13.13 6.76
N LYS A 7 1.18 13.47 7.81
CA LYS A 7 0.66 12.54 8.81
C LYS A 7 -0.69 12.01 8.34
N ILE A 8 -0.88 10.71 8.45
CA ILE A 8 -2.15 10.03 8.20
C ILE A 8 -2.88 9.91 9.53
N ILE A 9 -4.17 10.22 9.56
CA ILE A 9 -5.03 10.00 10.74
C ILE A 9 -5.93 8.80 10.47
N SER A 10 -5.61 7.66 11.09
CA SER A 10 -6.31 6.40 10.86
C SER A 10 -6.89 5.86 12.16
N GLY A 11 -8.23 5.73 12.24
CA GLY A 11 -8.90 5.23 13.45
C GLY A 11 -8.61 6.04 14.71
N GLY A 12 -8.34 7.36 14.56
CA GLY A 12 -7.96 8.25 15.64
C GLY A 12 -6.46 8.23 16.00
N GLU A 13 -5.63 7.43 15.34
CA GLU A 13 -4.19 7.37 15.57
C GLU A 13 -3.39 8.14 14.52
N ASN A 14 -2.27 8.72 14.96
CA ASN A 14 -1.34 9.47 14.14
C ASN A 14 -0.28 8.55 13.54
N ILE A 15 -0.31 8.39 12.22
CA ILE A 15 0.59 7.50 11.49
C ILE A 15 1.51 8.34 10.60
N PHE A 16 2.82 8.11 10.71
CA PHE A 16 3.81 8.80 9.89
C PHE A 16 4.23 7.88 8.73
N PRO A 17 3.92 8.22 7.47
CA PRO A 17 4.25 7.42 6.30
C PRO A 17 5.72 7.03 6.26
N ALA A 18 6.63 7.95 6.57
CA ALA A 18 8.06 7.70 6.56
C ALA A 18 8.49 6.55 7.50
N GLU A 19 7.83 6.38 8.64
CA GLU A 19 8.10 5.27 9.57
C GLU A 19 7.69 3.93 8.95
N VAL A 20 6.52 3.90 8.31
CA VAL A 20 5.98 2.70 7.66
C VAL A 20 6.77 2.36 6.40
N GLU A 21 7.11 3.36 5.58
CA GLU A 21 7.99 3.24 4.41
C GLU A 21 9.35 2.66 4.82
N ALA A 22 9.98 3.20 5.86
CA ALA A 22 11.27 2.71 6.34
C ALA A 22 11.19 1.25 6.84
N ALA A 23 10.14 0.89 7.57
CA ALA A 23 9.95 -0.49 8.03
C ALA A 23 9.77 -1.46 6.85
N ILE A 24 9.04 -1.06 5.81
CA ILE A 24 8.85 -1.87 4.60
C ILE A 24 10.16 -1.97 3.81
N GLN A 25 10.88 -0.86 3.60
CA GLN A 25 12.17 -0.87 2.90
C GLN A 25 13.21 -1.74 3.62
N ALA A 26 13.22 -1.73 4.95
CA ALA A 26 14.14 -2.52 5.76
C ALA A 26 13.98 -4.05 5.55
N THR A 27 12.85 -4.50 5.00
CA THR A 27 12.64 -5.92 4.68
C THR A 27 13.47 -6.40 3.50
N GLY A 28 13.92 -5.50 2.62
CA GLY A 28 14.60 -5.84 1.37
C GLY A 28 13.73 -6.59 0.35
N LEU A 29 12.42 -6.69 0.60
CA LEU A 29 11.47 -7.41 -0.26
C LEU A 29 10.87 -6.52 -1.36
N VAL A 30 11.09 -5.20 -1.30
CA VAL A 30 10.59 -4.22 -2.27
C VAL A 30 11.73 -3.35 -2.78
N THR A 31 11.61 -2.89 -4.02
CA THR A 31 12.58 -2.00 -4.66
C THR A 31 12.29 -0.54 -4.32
N ASP A 32 11.00 -0.16 -4.29
CA ASP A 32 10.55 1.19 -3.94
C ASP A 32 9.18 1.12 -3.25
N VAL A 33 8.89 2.07 -2.36
CA VAL A 33 7.62 2.11 -1.62
C VAL A 33 7.22 3.54 -1.25
N VAL A 34 5.92 3.80 -1.35
CA VAL A 34 5.28 5.00 -0.80
C VAL A 34 4.08 4.60 0.05
N VAL A 35 3.91 5.25 1.19
CA VAL A 35 2.75 5.10 2.06
C VAL A 35 1.91 6.37 2.02
N LEU A 36 0.60 6.19 1.89
CA LEU A 36 -0.37 7.29 1.76
C LEU A 36 -1.64 6.98 2.56
N GLY A 37 -2.27 8.02 3.08
CA GLY A 37 -3.61 7.94 3.66
C GLY A 37 -4.65 8.15 2.57
N VAL A 38 -5.58 7.22 2.39
CA VAL A 38 -6.71 7.35 1.44
C VAL A 38 -8.00 7.53 2.22
N PRO A 39 -8.90 8.44 1.85
CA PRO A 39 -10.15 8.64 2.58
C PRO A 39 -10.95 7.35 2.64
N ASP A 40 -11.43 6.99 3.82
CA ASP A 40 -12.07 5.71 4.08
C ASP A 40 -13.16 5.88 5.15
N ALA A 41 -14.31 5.24 4.95
CA ALA A 41 -15.47 5.43 5.81
C ALA A 41 -15.29 4.84 7.22
N ASP A 42 -14.50 3.76 7.34
CA ASP A 42 -14.30 3.06 8.61
C ASP A 42 -13.17 3.69 9.44
N TRP A 43 -12.15 4.23 8.77
CA TRP A 43 -10.91 4.67 9.42
C TRP A 43 -10.66 6.18 9.35
N GLY A 44 -11.49 6.94 8.62
CA GLY A 44 -11.21 8.33 8.25
C GLY A 44 -10.18 8.38 7.12
N GLU A 45 -8.96 7.93 7.39
CA GLU A 45 -7.96 7.62 6.38
C GLU A 45 -7.44 6.19 6.53
N ARG A 46 -7.53 5.40 5.47
CA ARG A 46 -6.90 4.07 5.39
C ARG A 46 -5.44 4.22 4.99
N VAL A 47 -4.54 3.58 5.73
CA VAL A 47 -3.12 3.49 5.36
C VAL A 47 -2.96 2.53 4.19
N VAL A 48 -2.43 3.02 3.08
CA VAL A 48 -2.17 2.25 1.87
C VAL A 48 -0.68 2.28 1.57
N ALA A 49 -0.07 1.11 1.38
CA ALA A 49 1.29 0.97 0.90
C ALA A 49 1.27 0.64 -0.60
N VAL A 50 1.93 1.48 -1.39
CA VAL A 50 2.14 1.27 -2.82
C VAL A 50 3.61 0.97 -3.05
N TYR A 51 3.93 -0.18 -3.64
CA TYR A 51 5.32 -0.64 -3.76
C TYR A 51 5.61 -1.26 -5.12
N THR A 52 6.89 -1.31 -5.45
CA THR A 52 7.41 -1.99 -6.65
C THR A 52 8.34 -3.12 -6.24
N VAL A 53 8.47 -4.14 -7.09
CA VAL A 53 9.44 -5.22 -6.90
C VAL A 53 10.18 -5.53 -8.19
N ASP A 54 11.41 -6.02 -8.04
CA ASP A 54 12.23 -6.49 -9.15
C ASP A 54 11.55 -7.64 -9.91
N GLY A 55 11.71 -7.63 -11.24
CA GLY A 55 11.14 -8.64 -12.13
C GLY A 55 9.68 -8.40 -12.53
N VAL A 56 9.08 -7.28 -12.12
CA VAL A 56 7.82 -6.75 -12.66
C VAL A 56 8.13 -5.73 -13.75
N ASP A 57 8.99 -6.10 -14.69
CA ASP A 57 9.25 -5.28 -15.87
C ASP A 57 7.99 -5.30 -16.74
N ALA A 58 7.31 -4.16 -16.76
CA ALA A 58 6.31 -3.70 -17.72
C ALA A 58 5.71 -4.81 -18.61
N VAL A 59 4.87 -5.66 -18.02
CA VAL A 59 3.92 -6.40 -18.85
C VAL A 59 2.90 -5.34 -19.27
N ASP A 60 2.87 -4.99 -20.55
CA ASP A 60 1.84 -4.12 -21.11
C ASP A 60 0.63 -5.00 -21.46
N GLY A 61 -0.51 -4.79 -20.79
CA GLY A 61 -1.77 -5.47 -21.11
C GLY A 61 -2.57 -5.94 -19.90
N VAL A 62 -3.77 -6.46 -20.16
CA VAL A 62 -4.71 -6.92 -19.12
C VAL A 62 -4.13 -8.12 -18.32
N ASP A 63 -3.28 -8.92 -18.94
CA ASP A 63 -2.55 -10.04 -18.33
C ASP A 63 -1.48 -9.58 -17.33
N ALA A 64 -0.96 -8.36 -17.50
CA ALA A 64 -0.02 -7.75 -16.57
C ALA A 64 -0.65 -7.49 -15.21
N VAL A 65 -1.88 -6.97 -15.21
CA VAL A 65 -2.61 -6.64 -13.99
C VAL A 65 -2.88 -7.92 -13.20
N GLY A 66 -3.24 -9.02 -13.88
CA GLY A 66 -3.41 -10.34 -13.28
C GLY A 66 -2.11 -10.90 -12.69
N ALA A 67 -1.00 -10.85 -13.44
CA ALA A 67 0.31 -11.32 -12.99
C ALA A 67 0.85 -10.50 -11.80
N ILE A 68 0.71 -9.17 -11.86
CA ILE A 68 1.05 -8.23 -10.80
C ILE A 68 0.24 -8.54 -9.54
N HIS A 69 -1.06 -8.78 -9.65
CA HIS A 69 -1.89 -9.13 -8.50
C HIS A 69 -1.53 -10.48 -7.88
N ALA A 70 -1.22 -11.50 -8.68
CA ALA A 70 -0.81 -12.81 -8.19
C ALA A 70 0.53 -12.75 -7.42
N VAL A 71 1.53 -12.07 -7.97
CA VAL A 71 2.82 -11.82 -7.28
C VAL A 71 2.61 -10.97 -6.03
N GLY A 72 1.69 -10.01 -6.10
CA GLY A 72 1.32 -9.13 -5.00
C GLY A 72 0.84 -9.88 -3.76
N SER A 73 0.01 -10.92 -3.91
CA SER A 73 -0.63 -11.59 -2.77
C SER A 73 0.35 -12.35 -1.86
N GLU A 74 1.28 -13.14 -2.43
CA GLU A 74 2.26 -13.91 -1.63
C GLU A 74 3.26 -12.96 -0.96
N LEU A 75 3.72 -11.96 -1.72
CA LEU A 75 4.65 -10.97 -1.23
C LEU A 75 4.03 -10.09 -0.14
N GLU A 76 2.75 -9.72 -0.28
CA GLU A 76 2.00 -8.99 0.74
C GLU A 76 1.99 -9.77 2.06
N ALA A 77 1.75 -11.08 2.03
CA ALA A 77 1.78 -11.89 3.25
C ALA A 77 3.16 -11.85 3.93
N ARG A 78 4.23 -11.98 3.15
CA ARG A 78 5.62 -11.88 3.64
C ARG A 78 5.94 -10.50 4.21
N LEU A 79 5.50 -9.44 3.54
CA LEU A 79 5.67 -8.06 3.99
C LEU A 79 4.93 -7.82 5.31
N ARG A 80 3.66 -8.23 5.41
CA ARG A 80 2.85 -8.14 6.63
C ARG A 80 3.53 -8.84 7.81
N GLN A 81 4.09 -10.04 7.58
CA GLN A 81 4.81 -10.78 8.61
C GLN A 81 6.12 -10.08 9.02
N ALA A 82 6.89 -9.59 8.03
CA ALA A 82 8.17 -8.94 8.28
C ALA A 82 8.03 -7.65 9.10
N ILE A 83 7.01 -6.82 8.81
CA ILE A 83 6.79 -5.56 9.54
C ILE A 83 6.06 -5.76 10.88
N ALA A 84 5.50 -6.94 11.15
CA ALA A 84 4.66 -7.17 12.33
C ALA A 84 5.41 -6.97 13.65
N GLN A 85 6.72 -7.22 13.67
CA GLN A 85 7.56 -7.02 14.85
C GLN A 85 8.05 -5.57 14.98
N SER A 86 8.09 -4.83 13.86
CA SER A 86 8.64 -3.46 13.81
C SER A 86 7.56 -2.38 13.95
N LEU A 87 6.30 -2.69 13.61
CA LEU A 87 5.19 -1.73 13.66
C LEU A 87 4.04 -2.24 14.53
N CYS A 88 3.50 -1.33 15.36
CA CYS A 88 2.25 -1.60 16.07
C CYS A 88 1.09 -1.82 15.09
N PRO A 89 0.05 -2.59 15.46
CA PRO A 89 -1.04 -2.95 14.54
C PRO A 89 -1.72 -1.76 13.86
N ALA A 90 -1.90 -0.65 14.57
CA ALA A 90 -2.59 0.52 14.05
C ALA A 90 -1.81 1.25 12.94
N LYS A 91 -0.47 1.20 12.95
CA LYS A 91 0.39 1.81 11.91
C LYS A 91 0.53 0.97 10.65
N ARG A 92 0.11 -0.29 10.67
CA ARG A 92 0.31 -1.22 9.55
C ARG A 92 -0.57 -0.83 8.36
N PRO A 93 -0.09 -0.97 7.12
CA PRO A 93 -0.93 -0.76 5.94
C PRO A 93 -2.12 -1.71 5.95
N LYS A 94 -3.30 -1.14 5.68
CA LYS A 94 -4.57 -1.86 5.55
C LYS A 94 -4.84 -2.30 4.12
N SER A 95 -4.21 -1.63 3.14
CA SER A 95 -4.20 -2.06 1.75
C SER A 95 -2.80 -1.99 1.18
N TRP A 96 -2.54 -2.92 0.26
CA TRP A 96 -1.25 -3.14 -0.38
C TRP A 96 -1.49 -3.11 -1.88
N VAL A 97 -0.74 -2.28 -2.60
CA VAL A 97 -0.86 -2.13 -4.04
C VAL A 97 0.52 -2.25 -4.65
N VAL A 98 0.74 -3.34 -5.38
CA VAL A 98 1.94 -3.49 -6.19
C VAL A 98 1.72 -2.77 -7.54
N VAL A 99 2.72 -2.01 -7.97
CA VAL A 99 2.75 -1.32 -9.26
C VAL A 99 4.07 -1.62 -9.96
N ALA A 100 4.08 -1.59 -11.30
CA ALA A 100 5.32 -1.74 -12.06
C ALA A 100 6.31 -0.61 -11.74
N HIS A 101 5.81 0.64 -11.74
CA HIS A 101 6.62 1.81 -11.43
C HIS A 101 5.84 2.85 -10.65
N LEU A 102 6.50 3.48 -9.66
CA LEU A 102 5.92 4.60 -8.94
C LEU A 102 5.94 5.87 -9.81
N PRO A 103 4.79 6.57 -9.95
CA PRO A 103 4.71 7.83 -10.68
C PRO A 103 5.73 8.86 -10.18
N ARG A 104 6.64 9.28 -11.05
CA ARG A 104 7.63 10.32 -10.79
C ARG A 104 7.39 11.51 -11.72
N ASN A 105 7.72 12.72 -11.25
CA ASN A 105 7.65 13.92 -12.05
C ASN A 105 8.85 14.03 -13.02
N ALA A 106 8.87 15.05 -13.88
CA ALA A 106 9.96 15.27 -14.84
C ALA A 106 11.35 15.46 -14.20
N GLN A 107 11.42 15.72 -12.89
CA GLN A 107 12.66 15.81 -12.11
C GLN A 107 13.02 14.49 -11.40
N GLY A 108 12.31 13.40 -11.68
CA GLY A 108 12.51 12.10 -11.05
C GLY A 108 11.99 12.00 -9.60
N LYS A 109 11.35 13.05 -9.06
CA LYS A 109 10.78 13.04 -7.71
C LYS A 109 9.43 12.34 -7.72
N LEU A 110 9.12 11.61 -6.66
CA LEU A 110 7.84 10.94 -6.49
C LEU A 110 6.67 11.94 -6.60
N ASN A 111 5.70 11.62 -7.45
CA ASN A 111 4.47 12.39 -7.61
C ASN A 111 3.35 11.76 -6.78
N ARG A 112 3.25 12.16 -5.50
CA ARG A 112 2.23 11.64 -4.56
C ARG A 112 0.79 11.85 -5.06
N GLN A 113 0.53 12.93 -5.80
CA GLN A 113 -0.79 13.17 -6.39
C GLN A 113 -1.13 12.13 -7.45
N ALA A 114 -0.21 11.85 -8.37
CA ALA A 114 -0.42 10.82 -9.39
C ALA A 114 -0.58 9.41 -8.78
N VAL A 115 0.10 9.12 -7.67
CA VAL A 115 -0.13 7.86 -6.92
C VAL A 115 -1.55 7.83 -6.34
N ARG A 116 -2.04 8.96 -5.78
CA ARG A 116 -3.41 9.04 -5.25
C ARG A 116 -4.45 8.86 -6.36
N ASP A 117 -4.20 9.39 -7.55
CA ASP A 117 -5.04 9.21 -8.73
C ASP A 117 -5.00 7.76 -9.25
N LEU A 118 -3.86 7.08 -9.15
CA LEU A 118 -3.75 5.64 -9.45
C LEU A 118 -4.60 4.83 -8.47
N LEU A 119 -4.53 5.16 -7.18
CA LEU A 119 -5.33 4.49 -6.14
C LEU A 119 -6.83 4.68 -6.38
N SER A 120 -7.28 5.90 -6.71
CA SER A 120 -8.70 6.17 -6.96
C SER A 120 -9.23 5.46 -8.22
N ARG A 121 -8.41 5.31 -9.26
CA ARG A 121 -8.75 4.54 -10.46
C ARG A 121 -8.74 3.04 -10.23
N GLY A 122 -7.81 2.53 -9.42
CA GLY A 122 -7.68 1.11 -9.06
C GLY A 122 -8.75 0.61 -8.08
N GLN A 123 -9.42 1.49 -7.32
CA GLN A 123 -10.57 1.12 -6.48
C GLN A 123 -11.79 0.64 -7.29
N ALA A 124 -11.79 0.72 -8.62
CA ALA A 124 -12.91 0.26 -9.46
C ALA A 124 -12.97 -1.28 -9.64
N SER A 125 -12.02 -2.07 -9.12
CA SER A 125 -12.05 -3.54 -9.31
C SER A 125 -11.57 -4.43 -8.16
N THR A 126 -11.38 -3.90 -6.95
CA THR A 126 -11.24 -4.77 -5.76
C THR A 126 -12.59 -4.92 -5.09
N THR A 127 -13.34 -5.95 -5.51
CA THR A 127 -14.41 -6.54 -4.71
C THR A 127 -13.87 -6.78 -3.31
N ALA A 128 -14.36 -6.01 -2.35
CA ALA A 128 -14.24 -6.33 -0.95
C ALA A 128 -14.78 -7.76 -0.77
N LEU A 129 -13.90 -8.72 -0.51
CA LEU A 129 -14.30 -10.02 -0.02
C LEU A 129 -15.08 -9.77 1.28
N PRO A 130 -16.35 -10.16 1.38
CA PRO A 130 -17.06 -10.06 2.64
C PRO A 130 -16.31 -10.93 3.66
N LEU A 131 -15.97 -10.34 4.81
CA LEU A 131 -15.49 -11.07 5.98
C LEU A 131 -16.39 -12.30 6.18
N PRO A 132 -15.84 -13.52 6.29
CA PRO A 132 -16.66 -14.67 6.64
C PRO A 132 -17.27 -14.42 8.01
N GLN A 133 -18.59 -14.21 8.04
CA GLN A 133 -19.35 -14.09 9.27
C GLN A 133 -19.22 -15.42 10.02
N LEU A 134 -18.44 -15.42 11.09
CA LEU A 134 -18.30 -16.55 11.99
C LEU A 134 -19.67 -16.76 12.66
N GLN A 135 -20.42 -17.77 12.23
CA GLN A 135 -21.66 -18.16 12.91
C GLN A 135 -21.29 -18.79 14.27
N PRO A 136 -21.92 -18.37 15.39
CA PRO A 136 -21.67 -19.01 16.67
C PRO A 136 -22.26 -20.44 16.68
N PRO A 137 -21.60 -21.40 17.36
CA PRO A 137 -22.08 -22.77 17.43
C PRO A 137 -23.43 -22.86 18.18
N ILE A 138 -24.28 -23.77 17.70
CA ILE A 138 -25.60 -24.14 18.25
C ILE A 138 -25.45 -24.78 19.63
#